data_AF-A0A5M8QW99-F1
#
_entry.id   AF-A0A5M8QW99-F1
#
_cell.length_a   1.000
_cell.length_b   1.000
_cell.length_c   1.000
_cell.angle_alpha   90.00
_cell.angle_beta   90.00
_cell.angle_gamma   90.00
#
_symmetry.space_group_name_H-M   'P 1'
#
loop_
_entity.id
_entity.type
_entity.pdbx_description
1 polymer ?
#
loop_
_entity_poly.entity_id
_entity_poly.type
_entity_poly.pdbx_seq_one_letter_code
_entity_poly.pdbx_strand_id
1 'polypeptide(L)'
;MKFNKIVAFVAGLALMTSCEYQKYNHIEQKDVNSGNDYVYGVSPDSLPRQLANKYEPKPELDTRVNAIREKLYSGISNAVVKQ
;
A
#
# COMPACT_ATOMS: atom_id res chain seq x y z
N MET A 1 8.15 -15.36 41.64
CA MET A 1 7.78 -16.11 40.42
C MET A 1 8.92 -17.06 40.06
N LYS A 2 8.70 -18.34 39.72
CA LYS A 2 9.80 -19.28 39.39
C LYS A 2 10.60 -18.76 38.18
N PHE A 3 11.94 -18.85 38.20
CA PHE A 3 12.84 -18.32 37.16
C PHE A 3 12.43 -18.72 35.73
N ASN A 4 12.02 -19.97 35.53
CA ASN A 4 11.56 -20.49 34.25
C ASN A 4 10.33 -19.74 33.69
N LYS A 5 9.47 -19.19 34.57
CA LYS A 5 8.33 -18.37 34.14
C LYS A 5 8.75 -16.99 33.66
N ILE A 6 9.81 -16.42 34.24
CA ILE A 6 10.38 -15.14 33.80
C ILE A 6 11.03 -15.34 32.43
N VAL A 7 11.81 -16.40 32.26
CA VAL A 7 12.45 -16.74 30.96
C VAL A 7 11.40 -16.97 29.87
N ALA A 8 10.35 -17.75 30.14
CA ALA A 8 9.28 -18.00 29.19
C ALA A 8 8.52 -16.71 28.81
N PHE A 9 8.31 -15.80 29.77
CA PHE A 9 7.65 -14.52 29.53
C PHE A 9 8.51 -13.59 28.65
N VAL A 10 9.81 -13.46 28.95
CA VAL A 10 10.74 -12.63 28.17
C VAL A 10 10.91 -13.18 26.75
N ALA A 11 11.01 -14.50 26.59
CA ALA A 11 11.08 -15.15 25.28
C ALA A 11 9.80 -14.92 24.45
N GLY A 12 8.63 -14.97 25.09
CA GLY A 12 7.36 -14.65 24.43
C GLY A 12 7.28 -13.20 23.94
N LEU A 13 7.76 -12.24 24.73
CA LEU A 13 7.81 -10.83 24.33
C LEU A 13 8.76 -10.60 23.13
N ALA A 14 9.94 -11.22 23.12
CA ALA A 14 10.91 -11.07 22.02
C ALA A 14 10.42 -11.67 20.69
N LEU A 15 9.64 -12.75 20.72
CA LEU A 15 9.06 -13.33 19.52
C LEU A 15 7.97 -12.43 18.91
N MET A 16 7.21 -11.72 19.74
CA MET A 16 6.15 -10.79 19.32
C MET A 16 6.71 -9.51 18.67
N THR A 17 7.94 -9.10 19.00
CA THR A 17 8.60 -7.93 18.37
C THR A 17 9.14 -8.22 16.97
N SER A 18 9.14 -9.48 16.51
CA SER A 18 9.65 -9.85 15.18
C SER A 18 8.61 -9.74 14.05
N CYS A 19 7.35 -9.45 14.39
CA CYS A 19 6.39 -8.98 13.40
C CYS A 19 6.71 -7.53 13.06
N GLU A 20 7.50 -7.32 11.99
CA GLU A 20 7.67 -6.01 11.36
C GLU A 20 6.31 -5.52 10.87
N TYR A 21 5.72 -4.62 11.66
CA TYR A 21 4.57 -3.83 11.25
C TYR A 21 4.96 -3.07 9.97
N GLN A 22 4.17 -3.21 8.90
CA GLN A 22 4.46 -2.65 7.56
C GLN A 22 5.62 -3.28 6.77
N LYS A 23 5.85 -4.59 6.89
CA LYS A 23 6.89 -5.34 6.13
C LYS A 23 6.97 -4.99 4.63
N TYR A 24 5.85 -4.64 3.99
CA TYR A 24 5.79 -4.28 2.56
C TYR A 24 5.43 -2.82 2.29
N ASN A 25 5.13 -2.03 3.32
CA ASN A 25 4.60 -0.67 3.19
C ASN A 25 5.43 0.31 4.02
N HIS A 26 6.75 0.22 3.89
CA HIS A 26 7.69 1.11 4.55
C HIS A 26 7.98 2.32 3.66
N ILE A 27 7.65 3.51 4.15
CA ILE A 27 7.99 4.78 3.50
C ILE A 27 9.27 5.32 4.16
N GLU A 28 10.34 5.44 3.38
CA GLU A 28 11.61 6.03 3.87
C GLU A 28 11.57 7.56 3.93
N GLN A 29 10.61 8.17 3.23
CA GLN A 29 10.43 9.61 3.15
C GLN A 29 9.48 10.11 4.24
N LYS A 30 9.49 11.43 4.52
CA LYS A 30 8.50 12.01 5.44
C LYS A 30 7.09 11.84 4.87
N ASP A 31 6.28 11.01 5.51
CA ASP A 31 4.87 10.91 5.19
C ASP A 31 4.10 12.11 5.76
N VAL A 32 3.68 13.01 4.87
CA VAL A 32 2.85 14.18 5.23
C VAL A 32 1.40 13.83 5.52
N ASN A 33 0.97 12.62 5.12
CA ASN A 33 -0.37 12.10 5.36
C ASN A 33 -0.39 11.04 6.46
N SER A 34 0.67 10.94 7.25
CA SER A 34 0.74 9.95 8.34
C SER A 34 -0.45 10.14 9.30
N GLY A 35 -1.17 9.04 9.57
CA GLY A 35 -2.38 9.07 10.38
C GLY A 35 -3.63 9.62 9.68
N ASN A 36 -3.57 9.89 8.37
CA ASN A 36 -4.72 10.34 7.61
C ASN A 36 -5.59 9.16 7.18
N ASP A 37 -6.66 8.92 7.92
CA ASP A 37 -7.63 7.86 7.66
C ASP A 37 -8.28 7.95 6.28
N TYR A 38 -8.41 9.16 5.72
CA TYR A 38 -8.97 9.35 4.37
C TYR A 38 -8.07 8.75 3.28
N VAL A 39 -6.76 8.70 3.51
CA VAL A 39 -5.76 8.16 2.58
C VAL A 39 -5.55 6.68 2.85
N TYR A 40 -5.19 6.33 4.09
CA TYR A 40 -4.69 5.00 4.43
C TYR A 40 -5.75 4.02 4.94
N GLY A 41 -6.97 4.47 5.27
CA GLY A 41 -8.04 3.58 5.72
C GLY A 41 -8.09 3.43 7.24
N VAL A 42 -8.13 2.19 7.74
CA VAL A 42 -8.28 1.86 9.17
C VAL A 42 -6.95 1.51 9.84
N SER A 43 -5.91 1.23 9.05
CA SER A 43 -4.57 0.93 9.52
C SER A 43 -3.51 1.32 8.49
N PRO A 44 -2.28 1.63 8.90
CA PRO A 44 -1.13 1.83 8.01
C PRO A 44 -0.92 0.76 6.91
N ASP A 45 -1.33 -0.49 7.15
CA ASP A 45 -1.27 -1.59 6.17
C ASP A 45 -2.59 -1.85 5.44
N SER A 46 -3.64 -1.04 5.64
CA SER A 46 -4.87 -1.22 4.88
C SER A 46 -4.75 -0.71 3.45
N LEU A 47 -5.58 -1.28 2.58
CA LEU A 47 -5.73 -0.78 1.21
C LEU A 47 -6.11 0.71 1.23
N PRO A 48 -5.61 1.52 0.28
CA PRO A 48 -6.02 2.91 0.15
C PRO A 48 -7.54 3.04 0.13
N ARG A 49 -8.09 3.96 0.93
CA ARG A 49 -9.56 4.09 1.08
C ARG A 49 -10.26 4.35 -0.26
N GLN A 50 -9.58 4.99 -1.20
CA GLN A 50 -10.07 5.25 -2.55
C GLN A 50 -10.40 3.97 -3.35
N LEU A 51 -9.72 2.85 -3.08
CA LEU A 51 -9.99 1.57 -3.75
C LEU A 51 -11.32 0.93 -3.32
N ALA A 52 -11.92 1.39 -2.22
CA ALA A 52 -13.26 1.00 -1.82
C ALA A 52 -14.33 1.57 -2.75
N ASN A 53 -14.05 2.67 -3.46
CA ASN A 53 -15.00 3.28 -4.39
C ASN A 53 -15.17 2.38 -5.62
N LYS A 54 -16.42 2.02 -5.91
CA LYS A 54 -16.80 1.33 -7.15
C LYS A 54 -17.45 2.33 -8.08
N TYR A 55 -17.04 2.33 -9.33
CA TYR A 55 -17.59 3.18 -10.37
C TYR A 55 -18.25 2.30 -11.42
N GLU A 56 -19.45 2.70 -11.84
CA GLU A 56 -20.11 2.03 -12.97
C GLU A 56 -19.28 2.19 -14.24
N PRO A 57 -19.18 1.15 -15.08
CA PRO A 57 -18.51 1.24 -16.37
C PRO A 57 -19.15 2.33 -17.23
N LYS A 58 -18.32 3.20 -17.81
CA LYS A 58 -18.72 4.26 -18.73
C LYS A 58 -18.03 4.06 -20.08
N PRO A 59 -18.53 3.14 -20.92
CA PRO A 59 -17.88 2.75 -22.17
C PRO A 59 -17.70 3.92 -23.15
N GLU A 60 -18.51 4.97 -23.03
CA GLU A 60 -18.36 6.21 -23.79
C GLU A 60 -17.01 6.92 -23.56
N LEU A 61 -16.38 6.70 -22.39
CA LEU A 61 -15.10 7.30 -22.04
C LEU A 61 -13.90 6.56 -22.64
N ASP A 62 -14.06 5.32 -23.09
CA ASP A 62 -12.96 4.49 -23.58
C ASP A 62 -12.26 5.11 -24.78
N THR A 63 -13.04 5.70 -25.69
CA THR A 63 -12.52 6.42 -26.86
C THR A 63 -11.65 7.61 -26.46
N ARG A 64 -12.10 8.40 -25.48
CA ARG A 64 -11.37 9.55 -24.95
C ARG A 64 -10.11 9.11 -24.21
N VAL A 65 -10.18 8.04 -23.42
CA VAL A 65 -9.04 7.46 -22.71
C VAL A 65 -7.98 7.00 -23.69
N ASN A 66 -8.37 6.32 -24.77
CA ASN A 66 -7.44 5.87 -25.81
C ASN A 66 -6.78 7.06 -26.52
N ALA A 67 -7.55 8.09 -26.88
CA ALA A 67 -7.00 9.31 -27.49
C ALA A 67 -6.01 10.05 -26.56
N ILE A 68 -6.29 10.08 -25.24
CA ILE A 68 -5.36 10.66 -24.25
C ILE A 68 -4.10 9.79 -24.13
N ARG A 69 -4.26 8.46 -24.06
CA ARG A 69 -3.13 7.53 -23.99
C ARG A 69 -2.23 7.69 -25.21
N GLU A 70 -2.81 7.75 -26.41
CA GLU A 70 -2.07 8.02 -27.63
C GLU A 70 -1.32 9.35 -27.52
N LYS A 71 -1.97 10.46 -27.14
CA LYS A 71 -1.27 11.76 -26.99
C LYS A 71 -0.12 11.75 -25.99
N LEU A 72 -0.26 11.04 -24.87
CA LEU A 72 0.78 10.98 -23.83
C LEU A 72 1.93 10.05 -24.20
N TYR A 73 1.66 8.99 -24.95
CA TYR A 73 2.61 7.89 -25.17
C TYR A 73 2.99 7.65 -26.64
N SER A 74 2.42 8.35 -27.62
CA SER A 74 2.70 8.17 -29.06
C SER A 74 4.11 8.57 -29.48
N GLY A 75 4.91 9.15 -28.58
CA GLY A 75 6.33 9.42 -28.77
C GLY A 75 7.25 8.60 -27.87
N ILE A 76 6.71 7.77 -26.97
CA ILE A 76 7.49 6.94 -26.04
C ILE A 76 7.61 5.55 -26.66
N SER A 77 8.43 5.45 -27.71
CA SER A 77 8.96 4.15 -28.11
C SER A 77 9.99 3.70 -27.08
N ASN A 78 9.71 2.58 -26.39
CA ASN A 78 10.68 1.74 -25.66
C ASN A 78 11.03 2.10 -24.20
N ALA A 79 10.10 2.04 -23.24
CA ALA A 79 10.53 1.98 -21.82
C ALA A 79 9.72 1.08 -20.88
N VAL A 80 8.49 0.65 -21.20
CA VAL A 80 7.72 -0.17 -20.26
C VAL A 80 6.99 -1.32 -20.99
N VAL A 81 7.78 -2.27 -21.47
CA VAL A 81 7.34 -3.66 -21.56
C VAL A 81 8.45 -4.47 -20.92
N LYS A 82 8.31 -4.73 -19.61
CA LYS A 82 8.97 -5.88 -19.00
C LYS A 82 7.87 -6.80 -18.51
N GLN A 83 7.89 -7.99 -19.10
CA GLN A 83 7.00 -9.13 -18.87
C GLN A 83 7.00 -9.57 -17.40
#